data_AF-A0A087N2L2-F1
#
_entry.id   AF-A0A087N2L2-F1
#
_cell.length_a   1.000
_cell.length_b   1.000
_cell.length_c   1.000
_cell.angle_alpha   90.00
_cell.angle_beta   90.00
_cell.angle_gamma   90.00
#
_symmetry.space_group_name_H-M   'P 1'
#
loop_
_entity.id
_entity.type
_entity.pdbx_description
1 polymer ?
#
loop_
_entity_poly.entity_id
_entity_poly.type
_entity_poly.pdbx_seq_one_letter_code
_entity_poly.pdbx_strand_id
1 'polypeptide(L)' 'MREERHIRGRGGAKTFRRGRALAFLEQLTMKRATVMAQLEKPEFASIEAMLIGELKALDDMIASFTQLFELEECQDEQD' A
#
# COMPACT_ATOMS: atom_id res chain seq x y z
N MET A 1 -17.18 23.41 -39.79
CA MET A 1 -17.31 21.99 -39.42
C MET A 1 -16.31 21.72 -38.30
N ARG A 2 -16.78 21.53 -37.07
CA ARG A 2 -15.96 21.27 -35.88
C ARG A 2 -16.29 19.86 -35.40
N GLU A 3 -15.28 19.02 -35.29
CA GLU A 3 -15.39 17.79 -34.52
C GLU A 3 -14.05 17.47 -33.85
N GLU A 4 -13.74 18.26 -32.82
CA GLU A 4 -12.70 17.94 -31.83
C GLU A 4 -13.20 16.76 -30.99
N ARG A 5 -12.86 15.54 -31.42
CA ARG A 5 -13.07 14.34 -30.59
C ARG A 5 -12.02 14.28 -29.51
N HIS A 6 -12.41 14.78 -28.33
CA HIS A 6 -11.78 14.49 -27.04
C HIS A 6 -11.65 12.98 -26.80
N ILE A 7 -10.46 12.43 -27.01
CA ILE A 7 -10.06 11.15 -26.39
C ILE A 7 -9.37 11.49 -25.07
N ARG A 8 -10.15 11.90 -24.07
CA ARG A 8 -9.72 12.00 -22.67
C ARG A 8 -10.66 11.11 -21.86
N GLY A 9 -10.31 9.84 -21.66
CA GLY A 9 -11.20 8.96 -20.89
C GLY A 9 -10.73 7.55 -20.55
N ARG A 10 -9.73 6.98 -21.23
CA ARG A 10 -9.33 5.58 -20.97
C ARG A 10 -8.10 5.39 -20.06
N GLY A 11 -7.19 6.36 -19.98
CA GLY A 11 -5.98 6.27 -19.14
C GLY A 11 -6.08 6.86 -17.72
N GLY A 12 -6.98 7.82 -17.49
CA GLY A 12 -7.04 8.58 -16.22
C GLY A 12 -7.63 7.80 -15.05
N ALA A 13 -8.62 6.94 -15.30
CA ALA A 13 -9.25 6.17 -14.23
C ALA A 13 -8.34 5.06 -13.68
N LYS A 14 -7.51 4.42 -14.54
CA LYS A 14 -6.55 3.39 -14.13
C LYS A 14 -5.39 3.99 -13.31
N THR A 15 -4.88 5.15 -13.72
CA THR A 15 -3.82 5.89 -13.01
C THR A 15 -4.29 6.45 -11.67
N PHE A 16 -5.52 6.97 -11.60
CA PHE A 16 -6.09 7.42 -10.33
C PHE A 16 -6.26 6.28 -9.32
N ARG A 17 -6.82 5.14 -9.75
CA ARG A 17 -6.98 3.96 -8.88
C ARG A 17 -5.64 3.45 -8.37
N ARG A 18 -4.63 3.34 -9.26
CA ARG A 18 -3.26 2.96 -8.87
C ARG A 18 -2.65 3.95 -7.88
N GLY A 19 -2.77 5.26 -8.14
CA GLY A 19 -2.25 6.28 -7.23
C GLY A 19 -2.86 6.18 -5.83
N ARG A 20 -4.18 5.93 -5.74
CA ARG A 20 -4.84 5.71 -4.44
C ARG A 20 -4.40 4.42 -3.76
N ALA A 21 -4.19 3.35 -4.53
CA ALA A 21 -3.71 2.07 -4.00
C ALA A 21 -2.29 2.21 -3.42
N LEU A 22 -1.39 2.88 -4.13
CA LEU A 22 -0.02 3.15 -3.65
C LEU A 22 -0.02 4.02 -2.39
N ALA A 23 -0.83 5.08 -2.32
CA ALA A 23 -0.95 5.90 -1.12
C ALA A 23 -1.48 5.11 0.09
N PHE A 24 -2.41 4.17 -0.14
CA PHE A 24 -2.90 3.30 0.92
C PHE A 24 -1.85 2.27 1.36
N LEU A 25 -1.12 1.69 0.41
CA LEU A 25 0.00 0.78 0.69
C LEU A 25 1.06 1.48 1.54
N GLU A 26 1.44 2.72 1.19
CA GLU A 26 2.36 3.54 1.97
C GLU A 26 1.88 3.72 3.42
N GLN A 27 0.60 3.99 3.64
CA GLN A 27 0.02 4.08 4.98
C GLN A 27 0.13 2.76 5.76
N LEU A 28 -0.07 1.62 5.12
CA LEU A 28 0.11 0.30 5.75
C LEU A 28 1.58 0.06 6.12
N THR A 29 2.51 0.39 5.22
CA THR A 29 3.95 0.26 5.48
C THR A 29 4.42 1.17 6.62
N MET A 30 3.89 2.40 6.72
CA MET A 30 4.17 3.29 7.85
C MET A 30 3.67 2.72 9.19
N LYS A 31 2.44 2.15 9.20
CA LYS A 31 1.90 1.49 10.40
C LYS A 31 2.74 0.29 10.81
N ARG A 32 3.12 -0.55 9.84
CA ARG A 32 4.01 -1.70 10.04
C ARG A 32 5.32 -1.27 10.69
N ALA A 33 5.98 -0.24 10.16
CA ALA A 33 7.21 0.31 10.72
C ALA A 33 7.03 0.84 12.15
N THR A 34 5.87 1.45 12.43
CA THR A 34 5.53 1.93 13.78
C THR A 34 5.39 0.77 14.77
N VAL A 35 4.69 -0.30 14.42
CA VAL A 35 4.53 -1.49 15.27
C VAL A 35 5.89 -2.18 15.49
N MET A 36 6.73 -2.27 14.46
CA MET A 36 8.10 -2.78 14.61
C MET A 36 8.91 -1.95 15.62
N ALA A 37 8.87 -0.63 15.52
CA ALA A 37 9.56 0.26 16.46
C ALA A 37 9.00 0.16 17.90
N GLN A 38 7.73 -0.22 18.07
CA GLN A 38 7.16 -0.48 19.39
C GLN A 38 7.68 -1.78 20.00
N LEU A 39 7.92 -2.82 19.19
CA LEU A 39 8.50 -4.09 19.67
C LEU A 39 9.91 -3.93 20.22
N GLU A 40 10.65 -2.91 19.79
CA GLU A 40 12.00 -2.61 20.30
C GLU A 40 12.01 -1.85 21.63
N LYS A 41 10.83 -1.43 22.11
CA LYS A 41 10.70 -0.54 23.26
C LYS A 41 10.22 -1.28 24.51
N PRO A 42 10.94 -1.19 25.65
CA PRO A 42 10.60 -1.94 26.86
C PRO A 42 9.25 -1.52 27.46
N GLU A 43 8.77 -0.30 27.20
CA GLU A 43 7.45 0.15 27.68
C GLU A 43 6.27 -0.67 27.13
N PHE A 44 6.47 -1.44 26.05
CA PHE A 44 5.43 -2.27 25.44
C PHE A 44 5.55 -3.77 25.76
N ALA A 45 6.48 -4.19 26.61
CA ALA A 45 6.71 -5.61 26.92
C ALA A 45 5.44 -6.33 27.44
N SER A 46 4.55 -5.62 28.15
CA SER A 46 3.30 -6.20 28.66
C SER A 46 2.27 -6.53 27.55
N ILE A 47 2.44 -5.98 26.35
CA ILE A 47 1.54 -6.17 25.20
C ILE A 47 2.26 -6.75 23.97
N GLU A 48 3.48 -7.26 24.12
CA GLU A 48 4.32 -7.73 23.00
C GLU A 48 3.61 -8.75 22.10
N ALA A 49 2.90 -9.72 22.70
CA ALA A 49 2.15 -10.73 21.94
C ALA A 49 1.03 -10.12 21.07
N MET A 50 0.39 -9.05 21.55
CA MET A 50 -0.61 -8.31 20.77
C MET A 50 0.04 -7.59 19.59
N LEU A 51 1.18 -6.92 19.82
CA LEU A 51 1.93 -6.21 18.78
C LEU A 51 2.48 -7.16 17.71
N ILE A 52 2.94 -8.35 18.10
CA ILE A 52 3.34 -9.41 17.14
C ILE A 52 2.14 -9.85 16.30
N GLY A 53 0.97 -10.01 16.91
CA GLY A 53 -0.27 -10.33 16.19
C GLY A 53 -0.67 -9.25 15.20
N GLU A 54 -0.60 -7.98 15.60
CA GLU A 54 -0.88 -6.84 14.72
C GLU A 54 0.13 -6.73 13.56
N LEU A 55 1.42 -6.92 13.84
CA LEU A 55 2.46 -6.91 12.81
C LEU A 55 2.19 -7.98 11.74
N LYS A 56 1.85 -9.21 12.15
CA LYS A 56 1.48 -10.29 11.22
C LYS A 56 0.25 -9.94 10.39
N ALA A 57 -0.78 -9.36 11.02
CA ALA A 57 -1.98 -8.94 10.31
C ALA A 57 -1.69 -7.83 9.27
N LEU A 58 -0.79 -6.90 9.59
CA LEU A 58 -0.33 -5.88 8.65
C LEU A 58 0.48 -6.49 7.50
N ASP A 59 1.37 -7.44 7.77
CA ASP A 59 2.14 -8.16 6.75
C ASP A 59 1.21 -8.90 5.78
N ASP A 60 0.25 -9.67 6.29
CA ASP A 60 -0.73 -10.40 5.47
C ASP A 60 -1.60 -9.45 4.64
N MET A 61 -2.01 -8.31 5.21
CA MET A 61 -2.80 -7.30 4.52
C MET A 61 -1.99 -6.62 3.41
N ILE A 62 -0.74 -6.26 3.67
CA ILE A 62 0.17 -5.67 2.68
C ILE A 62 0.38 -6.62 1.51
N ALA A 63 0.68 -7.90 1.78
CA ALA A 63 0.88 -8.90 0.75
C ALA A 63 -0.39 -9.10 -0.10
N SER A 64 -1.54 -9.31 0.56
CA SER A 64 -2.83 -9.50 -0.13
C SER A 64 -3.25 -8.27 -0.93
N PHE A 65 -3.03 -7.07 -0.40
CA PHE A 65 -3.35 -5.81 -1.08
C PHE A 65 -2.46 -5.59 -2.30
N THR A 66 -1.16 -5.85 -2.16
CA THR A 66 -0.18 -5.74 -3.24
C THR A 66 -0.53 -6.67 -4.41
N GLN A 67 -0.89 -7.92 -4.11
CA GLN A 67 -1.36 -8.88 -5.11
C GLN A 67 -2.69 -8.46 -5.74
N LEU A 68 -3.68 -8.06 -4.93
CA LEU A 68 -5.02 -7.67 -5.39
C LEU A 68 -5.00 -6.50 -6.37
N PHE A 69 -4.05 -5.58 -6.21
CA PHE A 69 -3.90 -4.39 -7.05
C PHE A 69 -2.75 -4.50 -8.06
N GLU A 70 -2.12 -5.68 -8.20
CA GLU A 70 -1.02 -5.94 -9.14
C GLU A 70 0.08 -4.88 -9.03
N LEU A 71 0.45 -4.53 -7.79
CA LEU A 71 1.34 -3.38 -7.54
C LEU A 71 2.83 -3.69 -7.83
N GLU A 72 3.21 -4.97 -7.89
CA GLU A 72 4.58 -5.46 -8.13
C GLU A 72 5.03 -5.32 -9.60
N GLU A 73 4.12 -5.47 -10.58
CA GLU A 73 4.44 -5.54 -12.02
C GLU A 73 4.98 -4.24 -12.65
N CYS A 74 5.20 -3.18 -11.87
CA CYS A 74 5.49 -1.84 -12.40
C CYS A 74 6.66 -1.15 -11.67
N GLN A 75 7.41 -1.88 -10.84
CA GLN A 75 8.74 -1.43 -10.38
C GLN A 75 9.81 -1.63 -11.48
N ASP A 76 9.57 -2.53 -12.44
CA ASP A 76 10.54 -2.91 -13.49
C ASP A 76 10.42 -2.11 -14.80
N GLU A 77 9.52 -1.11 -14.91
CA GLU A 77 9.37 -0.27 -16.12
C GLU A 77 10.09 1.09 -16.02
N GLN A 78 11.04 1.23 -15.09
CA GLN A 78 11.91 2.40 -14.97
C GLN A 78 13.38 1.97 -14.91
N ASP A 79 13.88 1.38 -16.01
CA ASP A 79 15.30 1.32 -16.38
C ASP A 79 15.46 1.67 -17.87
#